data_AF-A0A9E0Y2W4-F1
#
_entry.id   AF-A0A9E0Y2W4-F1
#
_cell.length_a   1.000
_cell.length_b   1.000
_cell.length_c   1.000
_cell.angle_alpha   90.00
_cell.angle_beta   90.00
_cell.angle_gamma   90.00
#
_symmetry.space_group_name_H-M   'P 1'
#
loop_
_entity.id
_entity.type
_entity.pdbx_description
1 polymer ?
#
loop_
_entity_poly.entity_id
_entity_poly.type
_entity_poly.pdbx_seq_one_letter_code
_entity_poly.pdbx_strand_id
1 'polypeptide(L)'
;MNKRLHIYLIAAFFLCQFPSKAQSIDDSTGVIVHTDPRLAILIAPENTGSNTRKNNSQIRTGSIHSGRGYRVQIYNGSDRHKANAAKVDFIRRFPSIRSYITYIQPQFRVKVGDFRSRSEAQKFMSQLSGIYSPLMVVPDIIEINTFKNDQSN
;
A
#
# COMPACT_ATOMS: atom_id res chain seq x y z
N MET A 1 20.08 -19.44 -44.49
CA MET A 1 19.22 -19.21 -45.67
C MET A 1 17.77 -19.43 -45.23
N ASN A 2 16.84 -18.48 -45.10
CA ASN A 2 16.61 -17.20 -45.77
C ASN A 2 15.61 -16.31 -44.97
N LYS A 3 15.97 -15.03 -44.76
CA LYS A 3 15.18 -13.78 -44.90
C LYS A 3 13.90 -13.64 -44.05
N ARG A 4 13.90 -12.86 -42.96
CA ARG A 4 13.71 -11.39 -42.83
C ARG A 4 12.38 -10.86 -43.40
N LEU A 5 11.86 -9.81 -42.72
CA LEU A 5 10.87 -8.82 -43.18
C LEU A 5 9.41 -9.24 -42.90
N HIS A 6 8.60 -8.59 -42.04
CA HIS A 6 8.20 -7.18 -42.11
C HIS A 6 7.85 -6.62 -40.72
N ILE A 7 8.77 -5.82 -40.18
CA ILE A 7 8.47 -4.61 -39.41
C ILE A 7 7.98 -3.60 -40.45
N TYR A 8 6.77 -3.04 -40.36
CA TYR A 8 6.32 -1.73 -40.90
C TYR A 8 4.78 -1.70 -40.91
N LEU A 9 4.18 -1.29 -39.79
CA LEU A 9 2.84 -0.68 -39.81
C LEU A 9 2.70 0.34 -38.66
N ILE A 10 3.77 1.13 -38.46
CA ILE A 10 3.78 2.37 -37.72
C ILE A 10 4.09 3.47 -38.73
N ALA A 11 3.06 4.05 -39.35
CA ALA A 11 3.14 5.35 -40.05
C ALA A 11 1.73 5.79 -40.51
N ALA A 12 0.86 6.13 -39.57
CA ALA A 12 -0.31 6.98 -39.84
C ALA A 12 -0.72 7.76 -38.58
N PHE A 13 0.28 8.14 -37.78
CA PHE A 13 0.11 9.11 -36.72
C PHE A 13 0.83 10.38 -37.16
N PHE A 14 0.19 11.53 -36.94
CA PHE A 14 0.78 12.86 -37.02
C PHE A 14 0.72 13.61 -38.36
N LEU A 15 -0.49 14.01 -38.79
CA LEU A 15 -0.71 15.42 -39.13
C LEU A 15 -2.20 15.78 -39.04
N CYS A 16 -2.68 16.10 -37.83
CA CYS A 16 -3.85 16.94 -37.69
C CYS A 16 -3.62 17.87 -36.50
N GLN A 17 -3.07 19.03 -36.81
CA GLN A 17 -3.20 20.20 -35.95
C GLN A 17 -4.65 20.66 -36.03
N PHE A 18 -5.39 20.47 -34.94
CA PHE A 18 -6.66 21.15 -34.72
C PHE A 18 -6.53 22.12 -33.54
N PRO A 19 -7.01 23.37 -33.70
CA PRO A 19 -6.80 24.46 -32.76
C PRO A 19 -7.60 24.27 -31.46
N SER A 20 -7.01 24.75 -30.37
CA SER A 20 -7.64 24.89 -29.06
C SER A 20 -8.92 25.73 -29.15
N LYS A 21 -10.03 25.17 -28.65
CA LYS A 21 -11.09 25.95 -28.01
C LYS A 21 -11.28 25.43 -26.60
N ALA A 22 -10.94 26.28 -25.64
CA ALA A 22 -11.32 26.13 -24.25
C ALA A 22 -12.84 26.38 -24.14
N GLN A 23 -13.54 25.50 -23.43
CA GLN A 23 -14.89 25.75 -22.98
C GLN A 23 -14.93 25.33 -21.50
N SER A 24 -15.05 26.32 -20.62
CA SER A 24 -15.33 26.10 -19.21
C SER A 24 -16.75 25.56 -19.07
N ILE A 25 -16.88 24.37 -18.49
CA ILE A 25 -18.17 23.83 -18.04
C ILE A 25 -18.20 24.07 -16.53
N ASP A 26 -18.86 25.16 -16.14
CA ASP A 26 -19.51 25.27 -14.84
C ASP A 26 -20.85 24.55 -14.98
N ASP A 27 -21.04 23.49 -14.21
CA ASP A 27 -22.36 23.02 -13.81
C ASP A 27 -22.16 22.03 -12.66
N SER A 28 -22.32 22.60 -11.48
CA SER A 28 -22.40 21.93 -10.19
C SER A 28 -23.30 20.68 -10.27
N THR A 29 -22.69 19.51 -10.38
CA THR A 29 -23.33 18.26 -9.94
C THR A 29 -23.35 18.28 -8.41
N GLY A 30 -24.28 19.07 -7.87
CA GLY A 30 -24.57 19.11 -6.45
C GLY A 30 -24.97 17.73 -5.98
N VAL A 31 -24.06 17.03 -5.31
CA VAL A 31 -24.41 15.87 -4.51
C VAL A 31 -25.21 16.41 -3.32
N ILE A 32 -26.54 16.34 -3.40
CA ILE A 32 -27.41 16.69 -2.28
C ILE A 32 -27.26 15.58 -1.25
N VAL A 33 -26.36 15.78 -0.29
CA VAL A 33 -26.20 14.89 0.86
C VAL A 33 -27.33 15.20 1.84
N HIS A 34 -28.39 14.40 1.79
CA HIS A 34 -29.38 14.36 2.87
C HIS A 34 -28.71 13.75 4.10
N THR A 35 -28.07 14.59 4.91
CA THR A 35 -27.60 14.17 6.23
C THR A 35 -28.78 14.15 7.18
N ASP A 36 -28.93 13.06 7.93
CA ASP A 36 -29.99 12.93 8.93
C ASP A 36 -29.88 14.04 9.99
N PRO A 37 -30.99 14.69 10.38
CA PRO A 37 -30.98 15.78 11.36
C PRO A 37 -30.46 15.37 12.75
N ARG A 38 -30.34 14.07 13.02
CA ARG A 38 -29.69 13.56 14.25
C ARG A 38 -28.18 13.74 14.26
N LEU A 39 -27.51 13.73 13.11
CA LEU A 39 -26.09 14.07 13.02
C LEU A 39 -25.83 15.54 13.34
N ALA A 40 -26.78 16.42 13.02
CA ALA A 40 -26.67 17.83 13.36
C ALA A 40 -26.61 18.07 14.88
N ILE A 41 -27.27 17.24 15.71
CA ILE A 41 -27.23 17.38 17.18
C ILE A 41 -25.83 17.05 17.73
N LEU A 42 -25.12 16.10 17.10
CA LEU A 42 -23.73 15.78 17.46
C LEU A 42 -22.73 16.85 17.02
N ILE A 43 -23.11 17.72 16.08
CA ILE A 43 -22.24 18.76 15.48
C ILE A 43 -22.67 20.16 15.95
N ALA A 44 -23.88 20.29 16.52
CA ALA A 44 -24.41 21.56 16.98
C ALA A 44 -23.60 22.06 18.17
N PRO A 45 -22.95 23.23 18.06
CA PRO A 45 -22.29 23.85 19.18
C PRO A 45 -23.36 24.25 20.20
N GLU A 46 -23.29 23.65 21.38
CA GLU A 46 -24.02 24.03 22.59
C GLU A 46 -23.79 25.53 22.87
N ASN A 47 -24.74 26.37 22.47
CA ASN A 47 -24.67 27.83 22.58
C ASN A 47 -25.17 28.35 23.93
N THR A 48 -24.94 27.59 25.02
CA THR A 48 -25.16 28.08 26.38
C THR A 48 -23.84 28.09 27.14
N GLY A 49 -23.20 29.27 27.14
CA GLY A 49 -22.17 29.73 28.05
C GLY A 49 -21.45 28.69 28.91
N SER A 50 -20.47 28.01 28.34
CA SER A 50 -19.38 27.45 29.13
C SER A 50 -18.09 27.59 28.34
N ASN A 51 -17.06 28.10 29.01
CA ASN A 51 -15.72 28.30 28.50
C ASN A 51 -15.25 27.06 27.73
N THR A 52 -15.34 27.08 26.40
CA THR A 52 -14.72 26.05 25.57
C THR A 52 -13.23 26.31 25.65
N ARG A 53 -12.62 25.78 26.71
CA ARG A 53 -11.22 25.39 26.67
C ARG A 53 -11.06 24.71 25.33
N LYS A 54 -10.26 25.30 24.43
CA LYS A 54 -9.60 24.56 23.37
C LYS A 54 -8.75 23.53 24.08
N ASN A 55 -9.41 22.47 24.55
CA ASN A 55 -8.78 21.25 24.96
C ASN A 55 -8.15 20.79 23.66
N ASN A 56 -6.88 21.15 23.51
CA ASN A 56 -5.94 20.52 22.61
C ASN A 56 -5.80 19.05 23.07
N SER A 57 -6.90 18.32 23.18
CA SER A 57 -6.87 16.88 23.08
C SER A 57 -6.49 16.68 21.63
N GLN A 58 -5.19 16.55 21.40
CA GLN A 58 -4.69 15.81 20.26
C GLN A 58 -5.45 14.49 20.31
N ILE A 59 -6.59 14.41 19.61
CA ILE A 59 -7.18 13.14 19.29
C ILE A 59 -6.08 12.52 18.46
N ARG A 60 -5.33 11.62 19.10
CA ARG A 60 -4.39 10.74 18.45
C ARG A 60 -5.25 9.82 17.61
N THR A 61 -5.80 10.35 16.53
CA THR A 61 -6.45 9.59 15.49
C THR A 61 -5.30 8.81 14.91
N GLY A 62 -5.11 7.58 15.41
CA GLY A 62 -4.20 6.67 14.75
C GLY A 62 -4.60 6.63 13.29
N SER A 63 -3.60 6.63 12.43
CA SER A 63 -3.80 6.52 11.00
C SER A 63 -3.11 5.25 10.54
N ILE A 64 -3.79 4.54 9.65
CA ILE A 64 -3.16 3.51 8.82
C ILE A 64 -2.71 4.25 7.57
N HIS A 65 -1.40 4.36 7.39
CA HIS A 65 -0.83 5.00 6.22
C HIS A 65 0.28 4.15 5.62
N SER A 66 0.53 4.30 4.33
CA SER A 66 1.68 3.69 3.68
C SER A 66 2.93 4.52 3.97
N GLY A 67 4.08 3.88 4.16
CA GLY A 67 5.35 4.54 4.43
C GLY A 67 6.55 3.72 4.01
N ARG A 68 7.73 4.35 3.98
CA ARG A 68 8.98 3.64 3.70
C ARG A 68 9.32 2.69 4.84
N GLY A 69 9.69 1.47 4.52
CA GLY A 69 10.16 0.48 5.47
C GLY A 69 10.89 -0.66 4.78
N TYR A 70 10.88 -1.81 5.43
CA TYR A 70 11.61 -3.00 4.99
C TYR A 70 10.73 -4.25 5.13
N ARG A 71 10.94 -5.19 4.23
CA ARG A 71 10.36 -6.54 4.29
C ARG A 71 11.48 -7.57 4.13
N VAL A 72 11.25 -8.79 4.61
CA VAL A 72 12.16 -9.92 4.38
C VAL A 72 11.64 -10.73 3.21
N GLN A 73 12.45 -10.91 2.18
CA GLN A 73 12.16 -11.78 1.05
C GLN A 73 12.57 -13.22 1.40
N ILE A 74 11.62 -14.15 1.27
CA ILE A 74 11.79 -15.58 1.59
C ILE A 74 11.83 -16.50 0.37
N TYR A 75 11.42 -15.99 -0.79
CA TYR A 75 11.48 -16.73 -2.05
C TYR A 75 11.71 -15.76 -3.21
N ASN A 76 12.54 -16.20 -4.18
CA ASN A 76 12.72 -15.53 -5.46
C ASN A 76 12.97 -16.58 -6.55
N GLY A 77 12.04 -16.71 -7.50
CA GLY A 77 12.17 -17.68 -8.59
C GLY A 77 11.03 -17.63 -9.60
N SER A 78 11.15 -18.31 -10.73
CA SER A 78 10.15 -18.31 -11.81
C SER A 78 8.91 -19.16 -11.52
N ASP A 79 8.99 -20.08 -10.55
CA ASP A 79 7.94 -21.07 -10.31
C ASP A 79 6.84 -20.52 -9.39
N ARG A 80 5.68 -20.19 -9.97
CA ARG A 80 4.51 -19.71 -9.22
C ARG A 80 4.07 -20.68 -8.12
N HIS A 81 4.11 -21.99 -8.39
CA HIS A 81 3.71 -23.01 -7.42
C HIS A 81 4.61 -23.02 -6.19
N LYS A 82 5.93 -22.90 -6.36
CA LYS A 82 6.88 -22.81 -5.25
C LYS A 82 6.70 -21.53 -4.44
N ALA A 83 6.44 -20.40 -5.11
CA ALA A 83 6.14 -19.13 -4.43
C ALA A 83 4.87 -19.23 -3.55
N ASN A 84 3.80 -19.83 -4.08
CA ASN A 84 2.56 -20.05 -3.32
C ASN A 84 2.76 -21.02 -2.16
N ALA A 85 3.51 -22.12 -2.37
CA ALA A 85 3.84 -23.06 -1.30
C ALA A 85 4.62 -22.39 -0.17
N ALA A 86 5.64 -21.58 -0.50
CA ALA A 86 6.39 -20.79 0.48
C ALA A 86 5.50 -19.81 1.25
N LYS A 87 4.57 -19.13 0.57
CA LYS A 87 3.59 -18.24 1.21
C LYS A 87 2.68 -18.99 2.20
N VAL A 88 2.13 -20.14 1.79
CA VAL A 88 1.23 -20.94 2.63
C VAL A 88 1.97 -21.50 3.84
N ASP A 89 3.18 -22.04 3.65
CA ASP A 89 4.00 -22.52 4.75
C ASP A 89 4.33 -21.40 5.74
N PHE A 90 4.67 -20.19 5.25
CA PHE A 90 4.92 -19.04 6.11
C PHE A 90 3.70 -18.63 6.92
N ILE A 91 2.51 -18.53 6.30
CA ILE A 91 1.27 -18.18 7.01
C ILE A 91 0.96 -19.19 8.12
N ARG A 92 1.23 -20.48 7.89
CA ARG A 92 1.00 -21.54 8.89
C ARG A 92 1.94 -21.40 10.09
N ARG A 93 3.20 -21.02 9.87
CA ARG A 93 4.21 -20.86 10.94
C ARG A 93 4.10 -19.51 11.67
N PHE A 94 3.76 -18.45 10.93
CA PHE A 94 3.74 -17.07 11.42
C PHE A 94 2.40 -16.39 11.13
N PRO A 95 1.28 -16.83 11.77
CA PRO A 95 -0.05 -16.33 11.48
C PRO A 95 -0.25 -14.84 11.79
N SER A 96 0.57 -14.27 12.68
CA SER A 96 0.53 -12.86 13.07
C SER A 96 1.24 -11.93 12.09
N ILE A 97 2.02 -12.47 11.15
CA ILE A 97 2.88 -11.69 10.24
C ILE A 97 2.34 -11.80 8.82
N ARG A 98 2.15 -10.65 8.18
CA ARG A 98 1.63 -10.59 6.81
C ARG A 98 2.65 -11.07 5.79
N SER A 99 2.17 -11.68 4.71
CA SER A 99 2.97 -12.16 3.58
C SER A 99 2.42 -11.63 2.25
N TYR A 100 3.33 -11.30 1.35
CA TYR A 100 3.07 -10.63 0.09
C TYR A 100 3.75 -11.38 -1.05
N ILE A 101 3.01 -11.65 -2.12
CA ILE A 101 3.58 -12.20 -3.35
C ILE A 101 3.56 -11.11 -4.41
N THR A 102 4.68 -10.92 -5.10
CA THR A 102 4.80 -9.96 -6.20
C THR A 102 5.41 -10.67 -7.39
N TYR A 103 4.88 -10.41 -8.59
CA TYR A 103 5.47 -10.89 -9.83
C TYR A 103 6.18 -9.74 -10.53
N ILE A 104 7.49 -9.88 -10.70
CA ILE A 104 8.33 -8.96 -11.47
C ILE A 104 9.00 -9.82 -12.51
N GLN A 105 8.56 -9.72 -13.77
CA GLN A 105 8.98 -10.62 -14.83
C GLN A 105 10.51 -10.77 -14.85
N PRO A 106 11.05 -12.00 -14.90
CA PRO A 106 10.37 -13.31 -14.98
C PRO A 106 10.15 -14.01 -13.62
N GLN A 107 10.30 -13.32 -12.49
CA GLN A 107 10.37 -13.91 -11.16
C GLN A 107 9.17 -13.57 -10.25
N PHE A 108 8.71 -14.58 -9.51
CA PHE A 108 7.86 -14.42 -8.33
C PHE A 108 8.73 -14.20 -7.09
N ARG A 109 8.38 -13.18 -6.33
CA ARG A 109 9.00 -12.82 -5.05
C ARG A 109 7.98 -12.96 -3.94
N VAL A 110 8.37 -13.60 -2.85
CA VAL A 110 7.57 -13.65 -1.62
C VAL A 110 8.28 -12.85 -0.55
N LYS A 111 7.62 -11.79 -0.07
CA LYS A 111 8.09 -10.88 0.97
C LYS A 111 7.19 -11.01 2.19
N VAL A 112 7.76 -10.87 3.39
CA VAL A 112 7.05 -11.06 4.64
C VAL A 112 7.41 -9.97 5.66
N GLY A 113 6.43 -9.66 6.50
CA GLY A 113 6.52 -8.63 7.53
C GLY A 113 6.50 -7.21 6.99
N ASP A 114 6.28 -6.28 7.90
CA ASP A 114 6.31 -4.83 7.69
C ASP A 114 7.18 -4.23 8.80
N PHE A 115 8.44 -3.91 8.50
CA PHE A 115 9.42 -3.47 9.49
C PHE A 115 9.81 -2.01 9.26
N ARG A 116 9.82 -1.20 10.32
CA ARG A 116 10.19 0.22 10.20
C ARG A 116 11.70 0.40 10.07
N SER A 117 12.47 -0.44 10.75
CA SER A 117 13.93 -0.40 10.74
C SER A 117 14.54 -1.60 10.02
N ARG A 118 15.66 -1.38 9.33
CA ARG A 118 16.45 -2.45 8.73
C ARG A 118 16.96 -3.43 9.79
N SER A 119 17.33 -2.95 10.97
CA SER A 119 17.84 -3.80 12.07
C SER A 119 16.76 -4.75 12.60
N GLU A 120 15.51 -4.32 12.65
CA GLU A 120 14.35 -5.14 13.01
C GLU A 120 14.12 -6.24 11.97
N ALA A 121 14.12 -5.88 10.69
CA ALA A 121 14.02 -6.84 9.59
C ALA A 121 15.19 -7.85 9.60
N GLN A 122 16.41 -7.42 9.93
CA GLN A 122 17.57 -8.31 10.05
C GLN A 122 17.42 -9.31 11.20
N LYS A 123 16.95 -8.86 12.38
CA LYS A 123 16.65 -9.76 13.50
C LYS A 123 15.64 -10.82 13.09
N PHE A 124 14.56 -10.41 12.40
CA PHE A 124 13.55 -11.34 11.90
C PHE A 124 14.11 -12.30 10.84
N MET A 125 14.93 -11.81 9.91
CA MET A 125 15.62 -12.65 8.94
C MET A 125 16.50 -13.72 9.60
N SER A 126 17.22 -13.39 10.67
CA SER A 126 18.02 -14.36 11.41
C SER A 126 17.16 -15.47 12.02
N GLN A 127 15.95 -15.16 12.48
CA GLN A 127 14.99 -16.18 12.98
C GLN A 127 14.50 -17.10 11.86
N LEU A 128 14.40 -16.59 10.63
CA LEU A 128 13.95 -17.36 9.47
C LEU A 128 15.06 -18.21 8.83
N SER A 129 16.33 -17.92 9.12
CA SER A 129 17.49 -18.52 8.44
C SER A 129 17.58 -20.04 8.52
N GLY A 130 17.04 -20.64 9.58
CA GLY A 130 16.97 -22.10 9.73
C GLY A 130 15.81 -22.78 8.96
N ILE A 131 14.88 -22.00 8.39
CA ILE A 131 13.65 -22.53 7.77
C ILE A 131 13.63 -22.22 6.27
N TYR A 132 14.05 -21.02 5.86
CA TYR A 132 13.97 -20.56 4.48
C TYR A 132 15.34 -20.16 3.95
N SER A 133 15.58 -20.44 2.67
CA SER A 133 16.75 -19.98 1.93
C SER A 133 16.39 -19.89 0.44
N PRO A 134 16.78 -18.83 -0.29
CA PRO A 134 17.55 -17.66 0.16
C PRO A 134 16.70 -16.62 0.91
N LEU A 135 17.35 -15.85 1.80
CA LEU A 135 16.74 -14.75 2.56
C LEU A 135 17.41 -13.41 2.29
N MET A 136 16.61 -12.35 2.13
CA MET A 136 17.14 -10.99 1.94
C MET A 136 16.23 -9.91 2.55
N VAL A 137 16.82 -8.89 3.19
CA VAL A 137 16.09 -7.69 3.62
C VAL A 137 16.00 -6.70 2.46
N VAL A 138 14.78 -6.34 2.07
CA VAL A 138 14.47 -5.49 0.90
C VAL A 138 13.70 -4.24 1.35
N PRO A 139 14.09 -3.02 0.92
CA PRO A 139 13.29 -1.83 1.16
C PRO A 139 11.98 -1.89 0.38
N ASP A 140 10.87 -1.49 1.01
CA ASP A 140 9.54 -1.53 0.40
C ASP A 140 8.63 -0.46 1.01
N ILE A 141 7.49 -0.20 0.38
CA ILE A 141 6.40 0.56 0.99
C ILE A 141 5.57 -0.40 1.84
N ILE A 142 5.51 -0.11 3.13
CA ILE A 142 4.83 -0.91 4.15
C ILE A 142 3.61 -0.18 4.69
N GLU A 143 2.65 -0.94 5.20
CA GLU A 143 1.52 -0.39 5.93
C GLU A 143 1.91 -0.13 7.38
N ILE A 144 1.86 1.13 7.78
CA ILE A 144 2.15 1.56 9.14
C ILE A 144 0.82 1.83 9.84
N ASN A 145 0.53 1.01 10.84
CA ASN A 145 -0.62 1.21 11.72
C ASN A 145 -0.16 1.87 13.03
N THR A 146 -0.45 3.17 13.17
CA THR A 146 -0.08 3.93 14.37
C THR A 146 -0.87 3.51 15.61
N PHE A 147 -2.07 2.93 15.46
CA PHE A 147 -2.86 2.44 16.59
C PHE A 147 -2.20 1.27 17.34
N LYS A 148 -1.37 0.48 16.65
CA LYS A 148 -0.79 -0.75 17.22
C LYS A 148 0.41 -0.47 18.13
N ASN A 149 1.14 0.62 17.89
CA ASN A 149 2.38 0.93 18.60
C ASN A 149 2.14 1.41 20.04
N ASP A 150 0.96 1.94 20.35
CA ASP A 150 0.62 2.46 21.68
C ASP A 150 0.30 1.34 22.70
N GLN A 151 0.18 0.08 22.26
CA GLN A 151 -0.18 -1.08 23.12
C GLN A 151 1.02 -1.96 23.51
N SER A 152 2.24 -1.63 23.07
CA SER A 152 3.45 -2.44 23.27
C SER A 152 4.56 -1.71 24.05
N ASN A 153 4.22 -0.68 24.81
CA ASN A 153 5.14 0.05 25.69
C ASN A 153 4.72 -0.10 27.15
#